data_AF-A0A097KVV9-F1
#
_entry.id   AF-A0A097KVV9-F1
#
_cell.length_a   1.000
_cell.length_b   1.000
_cell.length_c   1.000
_cell.angle_alpha   90.00
_cell.angle_beta   90.00
_cell.angle_gamma   90.00
#
_symmetry.space_group_name_H-M   'P 1'
#
loop_
_entity.id
_entity.type
_entity.pdbx_description
1 polymer ?
#
loop_
_entity_poly.entity_id
_entity_poly.type
_entity_poly.pdbx_seq_one_letter_code
_entity_poly.pdbx_strand_id
1 'polypeptide(L)'
;AMRMGSEVYHHLKAVIKGRFGLDATAVGDEGGFAPNILNNKDALDLIQEAIKKAGYTGKIEIGMDVAASEFYKGNNVYDLDFKTANNDGSQKISGDQLRDLYMEFCKDFP
;
A
#
# COMPACT_ATOMS: atom_id res chain seq x y z
N ALA A 1 13.14 5.19 -17.14
CA ALA A 1 12.21 5.48 -16.03
C ALA A 1 10.76 5.62 -16.51
N MET A 2 10.37 6.72 -17.18
CA MET A 2 8.95 7.02 -17.50
C MET A 2 8.17 5.89 -18.20
N ARG A 3 8.73 5.26 -19.24
CA ARG A 3 8.08 4.14 -19.93
C ARG A 3 7.76 2.98 -18.97
N MET A 4 8.74 2.59 -18.15
CA MET A 4 8.59 1.49 -17.20
C MET A 4 7.51 1.80 -16.16
N GLY A 5 7.50 3.03 -15.63
CA GLY A 5 6.47 3.48 -14.69
C GLY A 5 5.06 3.45 -15.31
N SER A 6 4.92 3.95 -16.55
CA SER A 6 3.62 3.94 -17.26
C SER A 6 3.11 2.52 -17.53
N GLU A 7 4.00 1.60 -17.94
CA GLU A 7 3.63 0.20 -18.19
C GLU A 7 3.24 -0.52 -16.90
N VAL A 8 3.98 -0.34 -15.80
CA VAL A 8 3.60 -0.88 -14.48
C VAL A 8 2.27 -0.31 -14.00
N TYR A 9 2.02 0.99 -14.17
CA TYR A 9 0.75 1.62 -13.80
C TYR A 9 -0.44 0.99 -14.55
N HIS A 10 -0.32 0.76 -15.86
CA HIS A 10 -1.37 0.08 -16.63
C HIS A 10 -1.57 -1.38 -16.23
N HIS A 11 -0.50 -2.09 -15.87
CA HIS A 11 -0.62 -3.45 -15.35
C HIS A 11 -1.24 -3.49 -13.95
N LEU A 12 -0.89 -2.55 -13.08
CA LEU A 12 -1.52 -2.39 -11.78
C LEU A 12 -3.03 -2.14 -11.93
N LYS A 13 -3.44 -1.28 -12.88
CA LYS A 13 -4.85 -1.09 -13.23
C LYS A 13 -5.55 -2.40 -13.58
N ALA A 14 -4.90 -3.25 -14.38
CA ALA A 14 -5.47 -4.53 -14.79
C ALA A 14 -5.56 -5.53 -13.62
N VAL A 15 -4.54 -5.58 -12.74
CA VAL A 15 -4.56 -6.41 -11.52
C VAL A 15 -5.70 -5.96 -10.60
N ILE A 16 -5.81 -4.65 -10.33
CA ILE A 16 -6.85 -4.08 -9.49
C ILE A 16 -8.24 -4.38 -10.07
N LYS A 17 -8.43 -4.14 -11.37
CA LYS A 17 -9.70 -4.45 -12.05
C LYS A 17 -10.09 -5.91 -11.89
N GLY A 18 -9.13 -6.82 -12.01
CA GLY A 18 -9.37 -8.26 -11.89
C GLY A 18 -9.77 -8.71 -10.49
N ARG A 19 -9.26 -8.05 -9.44
CA ARG A 19 -9.50 -8.42 -8.03
C ARG A 19 -10.67 -7.66 -7.39
N PHE A 20 -10.82 -6.37 -7.70
CA PHE A 20 -11.75 -5.46 -7.01
C PHE A 20 -12.85 -4.90 -7.93
N GLY A 21 -12.83 -5.23 -9.23
CA GLY A 21 -13.81 -4.74 -10.21
C GLY A 21 -13.43 -3.42 -10.87
N LEU A 22 -14.29 -2.98 -11.80
CA LEU A 22 -14.01 -1.80 -12.65
C LEU A 22 -13.91 -0.50 -11.83
N ASP A 23 -14.79 -0.33 -10.84
CA ASP A 23 -14.91 0.91 -10.08
C ASP A 23 -13.66 1.21 -9.25
N ALA A 24 -12.93 0.16 -8.83
CA ALA A 24 -11.66 0.28 -8.13
C ALA A 24 -10.51 0.85 -8.99
N THR A 25 -10.75 1.08 -10.29
CA THR A 25 -9.77 1.69 -11.21
C THR A 25 -10.00 3.18 -11.49
N ALA A 26 -10.96 3.80 -10.79
CA ALA A 26 -11.04 5.25 -10.69
C ALA A 26 -9.77 5.80 -10.01
N VAL A 27 -9.46 7.06 -10.31
CA VAL A 27 -8.23 7.71 -9.84
C VAL A 27 -8.55 8.81 -8.83
N GLY A 28 -7.67 8.98 -7.84
CA GLY A 28 -7.69 10.10 -6.90
C GLY A 28 -7.01 11.35 -7.47
N ASP A 29 -6.81 12.36 -6.62
CA ASP A 29 -6.27 13.67 -7.01
C ASP A 29 -4.86 13.59 -7.62
N GLU A 30 -4.04 12.66 -7.15
CA GLU A 30 -2.68 12.43 -7.66
C GLU A 30 -2.60 11.39 -8.79
N GLY A 31 -3.75 10.92 -9.28
CA GLY A 31 -3.82 9.96 -10.38
C GLY A 31 -3.58 8.50 -9.99
N GLY A 32 -3.36 8.18 -8.71
CA GLY A 32 -3.27 6.81 -8.20
C GLY A 32 -4.63 6.12 -8.04
N PHE A 33 -4.62 4.79 -7.91
CA PHE A 33 -5.82 3.99 -7.63
C PHE A 33 -6.12 3.90 -6.13
N ALA A 34 -7.39 3.78 -5.77
CA ALA A 34 -7.84 3.61 -4.38
C ALA A 34 -8.75 2.38 -4.20
N PRO A 35 -8.26 1.15 -4.46
CA PRO A 35 -9.02 -0.07 -4.17
C PRO A 35 -9.31 -0.18 -2.67
N ASN A 36 -10.42 -0.84 -2.31
CA ASN A 36 -10.78 -1.07 -0.92
C ASN A 36 -9.88 -2.16 -0.28
N ILE A 37 -8.70 -1.73 0.18
CA ILE A 37 -7.71 -2.58 0.84
C ILE A 37 -7.72 -2.29 2.34
N LEU A 38 -7.77 -3.34 3.15
CA LEU A 38 -7.75 -3.25 4.61
C LEU A 38 -6.37 -3.57 5.21
N ASN A 39 -5.52 -4.29 4.47
CA ASN A 39 -4.18 -4.67 4.92
C ASN A 39 -3.11 -3.99 4.06
N ASN A 40 -2.17 -3.28 4.70
CA ASN A 40 -1.07 -2.59 4.04
C ASN A 40 -0.20 -3.54 3.17
N LYS A 41 -0.03 -4.80 3.60
CA LYS A 41 0.76 -5.81 2.86
C LYS A 41 0.11 -6.16 1.52
N ASP A 42 -1.21 -6.21 1.46
CA ASP A 42 -1.95 -6.51 0.22
C ASP A 42 -1.68 -5.45 -0.85
N ALA A 43 -1.53 -4.17 -0.47
CA ALA A 43 -1.19 -3.11 -1.40
C ALA A 43 0.21 -3.30 -2.01
N LEU A 44 1.19 -3.70 -1.20
CA LEU A 44 2.55 -4.00 -1.65
C LEU A 44 2.59 -5.22 -2.58
N ASP A 45 1.83 -6.28 -2.26
CA ASP A 45 1.69 -7.46 -3.10
C ASP A 45 1.10 -7.14 -4.49
N LEU A 46 0.11 -6.25 -4.56
CA LEU A 46 -0.47 -5.80 -5.84
C LEU A 46 0.55 -5.06 -6.70
N ILE A 47 1.34 -4.18 -6.09
CA ILE A 47 2.40 -3.43 -6.80
C ILE A 47 3.49 -4.40 -7.27
N GLN A 48 3.93 -5.33 -6.42
CA GLN A 48 4.92 -6.34 -6.79
C GLN A 48 4.42 -7.25 -7.92
N GLU A 49 3.14 -7.66 -7.90
CA GLU A 49 2.52 -8.40 -9.00
C GLU A 49 2.54 -7.59 -10.30
N ALA A 50 2.21 -6.29 -10.24
CA ALA A 50 2.21 -5.41 -11.41
C ALA A 50 3.62 -5.25 -11.99
N ILE A 51 4.64 -5.03 -11.15
CA ILE A 51 6.06 -4.97 -11.55
C ILE A 51 6.48 -6.27 -12.24
N LYS A 52 6.12 -7.42 -11.67
CA LYS A 52 6.41 -8.75 -12.24
C LYS A 52 5.73 -8.93 -13.59
N LYS A 53 4.43 -8.63 -13.71
CA LYS A 53 3.69 -8.74 -14.97
C LYS A 53 4.28 -7.86 -16.05
N ALA A 54 4.81 -6.69 -15.70
CA ALA A 54 5.41 -5.76 -16.65
C ALA A 54 6.83 -6.16 -17.08
N GLY A 55 7.40 -7.22 -16.48
CA GLY A 55 8.75 -7.71 -16.80
C GLY A 55 9.88 -6.83 -16.22
N TYR A 56 9.61 -6.09 -15.16
CA TYR A 56 10.54 -5.12 -14.57
C TYR A 56 11.02 -5.45 -13.15
N THR A 57 10.85 -6.69 -12.70
CA THR A 57 11.44 -7.17 -11.43
C THR A 57 12.94 -6.86 -11.36
N GLY A 58 13.38 -6.28 -10.22
CA GLY A 58 14.78 -5.87 -10.00
C GLY A 58 15.19 -4.61 -10.77
N LYS A 59 14.24 -3.88 -11.37
CA LYS A 59 14.48 -2.59 -12.06
C LYS A 59 13.58 -1.47 -11.53
N ILE A 60 12.64 -1.79 -10.65
CA ILE A 60 11.68 -0.88 -10.02
C ILE A 60 11.62 -1.28 -8.55
N GLU A 61 11.83 -0.29 -7.69
CA GLU A 61 11.70 -0.37 -6.23
C GLU A 61 10.41 0.36 -5.79
N ILE A 62 9.93 0.09 -4.58
CA ILE A 62 8.71 0.68 -4.02
C ILE A 62 9.07 1.77 -3.02
N GLY A 63 8.38 2.91 -3.12
CA GLY A 63 8.40 3.97 -2.12
C GLY A 63 7.05 4.09 -1.44
N MET A 64 7.04 4.44 -0.14
CA MET A 64 5.84 4.64 0.65
C MET A 64 5.90 5.98 1.39
N ASP A 65 4.83 6.76 1.30
CA ASP A 65 4.52 7.79 2.29
C ASP A 65 3.45 7.23 3.23
N VAL A 66 3.84 6.98 4.48
CA VAL A 66 2.94 6.37 5.46
C VAL A 66 2.02 7.42 6.10
N ALA A 67 2.38 8.71 6.07
CA ALA A 67 1.64 9.77 6.75
C ALA A 67 1.26 9.43 8.19
N ALA A 68 2.20 8.86 8.98
CA ALA A 68 1.93 8.26 10.29
C ALA A 68 1.29 9.20 11.33
N SER A 69 1.43 10.50 11.15
CA SER A 69 0.75 11.52 11.95
C SER A 69 -0.77 11.38 11.92
N GLU A 70 -1.35 10.93 10.80
CA GLU A 70 -2.81 10.80 10.62
C GLU A 70 -3.43 9.72 11.53
N PHE A 71 -2.62 8.75 11.96
CA PHE A 71 -3.07 7.64 12.79
C PHE A 71 -2.33 7.53 14.13
N TYR A 72 -1.57 8.56 14.50
CA TYR A 72 -0.96 8.69 15.81
C TYR A 72 -2.02 9.04 16.87
N LYS A 73 -2.01 8.33 18.01
CA LYS A 73 -2.98 8.51 19.11
C LYS A 73 -2.36 9.13 20.37
N GLY A 74 -1.11 9.61 20.28
CA GLY A 74 -0.35 10.09 21.44
C GLY A 74 0.38 8.96 22.16
N ASN A 75 1.29 9.34 23.06
CA ASN A 75 2.03 8.42 23.94
C ASN A 75 2.70 7.23 23.21
N ASN A 76 3.31 7.49 22.05
CA ASN A 76 3.96 6.46 21.23
C ASN A 76 3.01 5.33 20.75
N VAL A 77 1.72 5.63 20.57
CA VAL A 77 0.70 4.68 20.08
C VAL A 77 0.18 5.11 18.71
N TYR A 78 0.08 4.14 17.81
CA TYR A 78 -0.39 4.28 16.43
C TYR A 78 -1.53 3.29 16.17
N ASP A 79 -2.60 3.72 15.53
CA ASP A 79 -3.80 2.90 15.28
C ASP A 79 -3.92 2.56 13.80
N LEU A 80 -3.53 1.35 13.42
CA LEU A 80 -3.52 0.95 12.00
C LEU A 80 -4.92 0.80 11.40
N ASP A 81 -5.97 0.82 12.24
CA ASP A 81 -7.37 0.68 11.82
C ASP A 81 -8.19 1.97 12.08
N PHE A 82 -7.52 3.13 12.15
CA PHE A 82 -8.13 4.41 12.53
C PHE A 82 -9.31 4.87 11.67
N LYS A 83 -9.50 4.29 10.48
CA LYS A 83 -10.61 4.59 9.55
C LYS A 83 -11.86 3.73 9.78
N THR A 84 -11.74 2.62 10.52
CA THR A 84 -12.86 1.70 10.73
C THR A 84 -13.85 2.26 11.75
N ALA A 85 -15.13 2.26 11.38
CA ALA A 85 -16.21 2.63 12.27
C ALA A 85 -16.34 1.59 13.40
N ASN A 86 -16.56 2.04 14.64
CA ASN A 86 -16.58 1.18 15.83
C ASN A 86 -15.27 0.38 16.06
N ASN A 87 -14.12 0.93 15.64
CA ASN A 87 -12.81 0.36 15.92
C ASN A 87 -12.64 0.02 17.42
N ASP A 88 -12.34 -1.26 17.69
CA ASP A 88 -12.20 -1.83 19.03
C ASP A 88 -10.82 -1.56 19.67
N GLY A 89 -9.91 -0.94 18.92
CA GLY A 89 -8.55 -0.61 19.33
C GLY A 89 -7.58 -1.79 19.27
N SER A 90 -7.97 -2.93 18.71
CA SER A 90 -7.13 -4.13 18.61
C SER A 90 -5.90 -3.94 17.73
N GLN A 91 -5.94 -3.00 16.78
CA GLN A 91 -4.83 -2.69 15.87
C GLN A 91 -3.98 -1.49 16.33
N LYS A 92 -4.02 -1.16 17.62
CA LYS A 92 -3.12 -0.18 18.23
C LYS A 92 -1.77 -0.81 18.52
N ILE A 93 -0.71 -0.19 18.02
CA ILE A 93 0.66 -0.65 18.19
C ILE A 93 1.56 0.48 18.67
N SER A 94 2.67 0.12 19.30
CA SER A 94 3.72 1.05 19.71
C SER A 94 4.59 1.49 18.52
N GLY A 95 5.36 2.56 18.70
CA GLY A 95 6.37 2.97 17.71
C GLY A 95 7.43 1.89 17.42
N ASP A 96 7.81 1.07 18.41
CA ASP A 96 8.74 -0.05 18.20
C ASP A 96 8.12 -1.14 17.32
N GLN A 97 6.86 -1.50 17.58
CA GLN A 97 6.13 -2.45 16.73
C GLN A 97 5.90 -1.91 15.32
N LEU A 98 5.66 -0.60 15.18
CA LEU A 98 5.51 0.05 13.88
C LEU A 98 6.84 0.03 13.09
N ARG A 99 7.96 0.30 13.76
CA ARG A 99 9.30 0.12 13.17
C ARG A 99 9.50 -1.31 12.70
N ASP A 100 9.19 -2.29 13.54
CA ASP A 100 9.40 -3.70 13.21
C ASP A 100 8.54 -4.13 12.00
N LEU A 101 7.32 -3.62 11.89
CA LEU A 101 6.46 -3.79 10.70
C LEU A 101 7.12 -3.19 9.44
N TYR A 102 7.67 -1.98 9.51
CA TYR A 102 8.38 -1.40 8.37
C TYR A 102 9.63 -2.19 7.98
N MET A 103 10.36 -2.71 8.97
CA MET A 103 11.51 -3.58 8.72
C MET A 103 11.11 -4.88 8.02
N GLU A 104 9.94 -5.45 8.35
CA GLU A 104 9.38 -6.57 7.60
C GLU A 104 9.09 -6.17 6.15
N PHE A 105 8.47 -5.01 5.92
CA PHE A 105 8.19 -4.54 4.56
C PHE A 105 9.47 -4.34 3.74
N CYS A 106 10.50 -3.71 4.29
CA CYS A 106 11.79 -3.54 3.61
C CYS A 106 12.53 -4.86 3.35
N LYS A 107 12.21 -5.93 4.08
CA LYS A 107 12.78 -7.26 3.87
C LYS A 107 12.03 -8.02 2.77
N ASP A 108 10.70 -7.91 2.77
CA ASP A 108 9.82 -8.71 1.92
C ASP A 108 9.58 -8.06 0.54
N PHE A 109 9.72 -6.73 0.44
CA PHE A 109 9.43 -5.96 -0.77
C PHE A 109 10.64 -5.10 -1.22
N PRO A 110 10.83 -4.95 -2.55
CA PRO A 110 11.84 -4.07 -3.13
C PRO A 110 11.47 -2.60 -2.96
#